data_AF-A0A434RQC9-F1
#
_entry.id   AF-A0A434RQC9-F1
#
_cell.length_a   1.000
_cell.length_b   1.000
_cell.length_c   1.000
_cell.angle_alpha   90.00
_cell.angle_beta   90.00
_cell.angle_gamma   90.00
#
_symmetry.space_group_name_H-M   'P 1'
#
loop_
_entity.id
_entity.type
_entity.pdbx_description
1 polymer ?
#
loop_
_entity_poly.entity_id
_entity_poly.type
_entity_poly.pdbx_seq_one_letter_code
_entity_poly.pdbx_strand_id
1 'polypeptide(L)' 'PASQDLDAWNAYVYDRLNPAGDHNEIWQHSGGCRAHLRVVRNTLTHEILSTAFARGGHKSAGHKAGGHQ' A
#
# COMPACT_ATOMS: atom_id res chain seq x y z
N PRO A 1 -17.25 5.88 10.58
CA PRO A 1 -17.04 5.48 11.99
C PRO A 1 -18.31 5.75 12.81
N ALA A 2 -18.72 4.82 13.67
CA ALA A 2 -19.91 4.94 14.54
C ALA A 2 -19.56 5.13 16.04
N SER A 3 -18.27 5.23 16.37
CA SER A 3 -17.78 5.47 17.73
C SER A 3 -17.74 6.97 18.04
N GLN A 4 -18.13 7.34 19.26
CA GLN A 4 -18.00 8.69 19.81
C GLN A 4 -16.77 8.87 20.72
N ASP A 5 -15.90 7.85 20.78
CA ASP A 5 -14.65 7.92 21.53
C ASP A 5 -13.66 8.86 20.84
N LEU A 6 -13.41 10.00 21.49
CA LEU A 6 -12.56 11.05 20.96
C LEU A 6 -11.08 10.65 20.93
N ASP A 7 -10.61 9.87 21.91
CA ASP A 7 -9.21 9.45 21.99
C ASP A 7 -8.91 8.45 20.87
N ALA A 8 -9.82 7.50 20.64
CA ALA A 8 -9.72 6.57 19.52
C ALA A 8 -9.76 7.31 18.16
N TRP A 9 -10.58 8.35 18.04
CA TRP A 9 -10.63 9.18 16.83
C TRP A 9 -9.32 9.94 16.61
N ASN A 10 -8.78 10.56 17.66
CA ASN A 10 -7.52 11.30 17.58
C ASN A 10 -6.36 10.39 17.17
N ALA A 11 -6.23 9.22 17.79
CA ALA A 11 -5.21 8.23 17.43
C ALA A 11 -5.34 7.80 15.96
N TYR A 12 -6.56 7.54 15.48
CA TYR A 12 -6.79 7.18 14.07
C TYR A 12 -6.37 8.30 13.09
N VAL A 13 -6.68 9.55 13.41
CA VAL A 13 -6.39 10.68 12.52
C VAL A 13 -4.90 11.03 12.54
N TYR A 14 -4.28 11.09 13.72
CA TYR A 14 -2.97 11.72 13.90
C TYR A 14 -1.81 10.74 14.11
N ASP A 15 -2.01 9.60 14.78
CA ASP A 15 -0.89 8.75 15.15
C ASP A 15 -0.41 7.90 13.97
N ARG A 16 0.88 7.94 13.69
CA ARG A 16 1.53 7.10 12.68
C ARG A 16 2.89 6.64 13.19
N LEU A 17 3.26 5.41 12.83
CA LEU A 17 4.62 4.93 13.07
C LEU A 17 5.60 5.72 12.20
N ASN A 18 6.74 6.11 12.78
CA ASN A 18 7.86 6.73 12.08
C ASN A 18 9.18 6.03 12.46
N PRO A 19 9.37 4.77 12.03
CA PRO A 19 10.56 4.01 12.38
C PRO A 19 11.80 4.50 11.60
N ALA A 20 12.94 4.53 12.28
CA ALA A 20 14.24 4.61 11.64
C ALA A 20 14.65 3.20 11.16
N GLY A 21 14.88 3.04 9.86
CA GLY A 21 15.12 1.74 9.22
C GLY A 21 13.91 1.31 8.39
N ASP A 22 13.60 0.01 8.37
CA ASP A 22 12.59 -0.54 7.48
C ASP A 22 11.19 -0.03 7.81
N HIS A 23 10.56 0.64 6.83
CA HIS A 23 9.27 1.30 6.97
C HIS A 23 8.29 0.85 5.90
N ASN A 24 7.07 0.53 6.32
CA ASN A 24 5.94 0.21 5.44
C ASN A 24 5.22 1.49 5.03
N GLU A 25 5.39 1.88 3.77
CA GLU A 25 4.85 3.11 3.20
C GLU A 25 3.80 2.82 2.12
N ILE A 26 2.88 3.76 1.90
CA ILE A 26 1.92 3.72 0.79
C ILE A 26 2.26 4.83 -0.20
N TRP A 27 2.60 4.47 -1.44
CA TRP A 27 3.00 5.39 -2.50
C TRP A 27 1.97 5.38 -3.63
N GLN A 28 1.71 6.53 -4.25
CA GLN A 28 0.85 6.62 -5.45
C GLN A 28 1.71 6.73 -6.70
N HIS A 29 1.42 5.91 -7.72
CA HIS A 29 2.04 6.03 -9.03
C HIS A 29 1.34 7.10 -9.89
N SER A 30 1.43 8.36 -9.45
CA SER A 30 0.69 9.50 -10.02
C SER A 30 1.03 9.78 -11.48
N GLY A 31 2.29 9.61 -11.87
CA GLY A 31 2.77 9.78 -13.26
C GLY A 31 2.43 8.62 -14.20
N GLY A 32 1.72 7.59 -13.73
CA GLY A 32 1.41 6.39 -14.52
C GLY A 32 0.00 5.88 -14.26
N CYS A 33 -0.09 4.62 -13.82
CA CYS A 33 -1.36 3.91 -13.66
C CYS A 33 -2.24 4.40 -12.50
N ARG A 34 -1.78 5.39 -11.71
CA ARG A 34 -2.47 5.94 -10.52
C ARG A 34 -2.78 4.91 -9.43
N ALA A 35 -2.17 3.73 -9.50
CA ALA A 35 -2.30 2.71 -8.47
C ALA A 35 -1.58 3.13 -7.19
N HIS A 36 -2.08 2.64 -6.05
CA HIS A 36 -1.38 2.72 -4.77
C HIS A 36 -0.56 1.45 -4.56
N LEU A 37 0.69 1.63 -4.13
CA LEU A 37 1.64 0.57 -3.83
C LEU A 37 1.94 0.57 -2.33
N ARG A 38 2.05 -0.61 -1.74
CA ARG A 38 2.75 -0.82 -0.48
C ARG A 38 4.22 -1.03 -0.77
N VAL A 39 5.08 -0.25 -0.13
CA VAL A 39 6.53 -0.26 -0.31
C VAL A 39 7.18 -0.47 1.05
N VAL A 40 8.12 -1.41 1.14
CA VAL A 40 9.02 -1.50 2.30
C VAL A 40 10.33 -0.84 1.91
N ARG A 41 10.64 0.28 2.55
CA ARG A 41 11.86 1.07 2.31
C ARG A 41 12.62 1.25 3.61
N ASN A 42 13.93 1.10 3.58
CA ASN A 42 14.76 1.50 4.70
C ASN A 42 14.92 3.04 4.68
N THR A 43 14.46 3.72 5.73
CA THR A 43 14.43 5.20 5.80
C THR A 43 15.80 5.84 6.02
N LEU A 44 16.81 5.06 6.40
CA LEU A 44 18.18 5.54 6.59
C LEU A 44 19.01 5.42 5.31
N THR A 45 18.86 4.32 4.57
CA THR A 45 19.67 4.03 3.37
C THR A 45 18.95 4.33 2.06
N HIS A 46 17.62 4.47 2.09
CA HIS A 46 16.74 4.57 0.93
C HIS A 46 16.63 3.30 0.08
N GLU A 47 17.13 2.16 0.56
CA GLU A 47 16.96 0.86 -0.11
C GLU A 47 15.48 0.44 -0.14
N ILE A 48 15.02 -0.03 -1.30
CA ILE A 48 13.67 -0.58 -1.48
C ILE A 48 13.74 -2.10 -1.36
N LEU A 49 13.17 -2.65 -0.28
CA LEU A 49 13.23 -4.06 0.06
C LEU A 49 12.11 -4.88 -0.59
N SER A 50 10.91 -4.30 -0.74
CA SER A 50 9.80 -4.94 -1.45
C SER A 50 8.73 -3.95 -1.91
N THR A 51 7.98 -4.35 -2.94
CA THR A 51 6.83 -3.60 -3.46
C THR A 51 5.65 -4.53 -3.77
N ALA A 52 4.43 -4.06 -3.53
CA ALA A 52 3.19 -4.76 -3.86
C ALA A 52 2.06 -3.77 -4.11
N PHE A 53 0.99 -4.17 -4.80
CA PHE A 53 -0.24 -3.35 -4.82
C PHE A 53 -0.83 -3.23 -3.40
N ALA A 54 -1.24 -2.02 -3.03
CA ALA A 54 -1.81 -1.73 -1.71
C ALA A 54 -3.18 -2.40 -1.53
N ARG A 55 -3.99 -2.44 -2.60
CA ARG A 55 -5.18 -3.27 -2.65
C ARG A 55 -4.78 -4.69 -3.02
N GLY A 56 -5.32 -5.68 -2.29
CA GLY A 56 -5.06 -7.10 -2.52
C GLY A 56 -5.11 -7.41 -4.02
N GLY A 57 -4.06 -8.06 -4.53
CA GLY A 57 -3.82 -8.20 -5.96
C GLY A 57 -5.10 -8.65 -6.67
N HIS A 58 -5.60 -7.80 -7.57
CA HIS A 58 -6.57 -8.25 -8.56
C HIS A 58 -5.87 -9.40 -9.28
N LYS A 59 -6.28 -10.65 -9.02
CA LYS A 59 -5.95 -11.72 -9.96
C LYS A 59 -6.60 -11.29 -11.26
N SER A 60 -5.81 -10.77 -12.19
CA SER A 60 -6.25 -10.62 -13.57
C SER A 60 -6.79 -11.99 -13.94
N ALA A 61 -8.12 -12.10 -14.12
CA ALA A 61 -8.71 -13.31 -14.64
C ALA A 61 -7.98 -13.60 -15.94
N GLY A 62 -7.16 -14.66 -15.94
CA GLY A 62 -6.35 -15.00 -17.10
C GLY A 62 -7.28 -15.11 -18.29
N HIS A 63 -7.05 -14.30 -19.32
CA HIS A 63 -7.65 -14.54 -20.62
C HIS A 63 -7.18 -15.93 -21.08
N LYS A 64 -8.02 -16.95 -20.84
CA LYS A 64 -7.95 -18.19 -21.58
C LYS A 64 -8.33 -17.80 -23.02
N ALA A 65 -7.32 -17.57 -23.85
CA ALA A 65 -7.48 -17.62 -25.29
C ALA A 65 -7.97 -19.04 -25.62
N GLY A 66 -9.28 -19.20 -25.82
CA GLY A 66 -9.86 -20.41 -26.36
C GLY A 66 -9.40 -20.55 -27.80
N GLY A 67 -8.37 -21.35 -28.01
CA GLY A 67 -7.94 -21.81 -29.32
C GLY A 67 -9.00 -22.73 -29.93
N HIS A 68 -9.27 -22.49 -31.20
CA HIS A 68 -10.12 -23.30 -32.07
C HIS A 68 -9.76 -24.78 -32.03
N GLN A 69 -10.78 -25.63 -31.99
CA GLN A 69 -10.79 -26.91 -32.68
C GLN A 69 -12.22 -27.23 -33.13
#